data_AF-A0A963H7W2-F1
#
_entry.id   AF-A0A963H7W2-F1
#
_cell.length_a   1.000
_cell.length_b   1.000
_cell.length_c   1.000
_cell.angle_alpha   90.00
_cell.angle_beta   90.00
_cell.angle_gamma   90.00
#
_symmetry.space_group_name_H-M   'P 1'
#
loop_
_entity.id
_entity.type
_entity.pdbx_description
1 polymer ?
#
loop_
_entity_poly.entity_id
_entity_poly.type
_entity_poly.pdbx_seq_one_letter_code
_entity_poly.pdbx_strand_id
1 'polypeptide(L)'
;MKGLIVAAVSFGGILLFLLASASANTALFASNYAWLLGLNAVVALSLLALICWQLRVLWREHRAKVFGSRLKLRLMLMFGLMAVLPGVLIYAVSVQFVTKSIETWFDVRVEKALEAGLNLGRSALDSLLAELAAKGQAMAVELGERSETQRRLELNRLREQSGVQSAALFSTTGELLATATGELATLLPSQPTAEQLRRALAERRVALIESHGDRDLNLRVLVAVTPPGLGVETRILQLTDPVPAALAVNADSVQTVYADYQELSLGREGLTRIYAMTLTLTVLLALFTAIALAFVLARRLSAPLSILAEGTQAVASGDYTPRQAVHSSDELGVLTRSFKQMTSQLDEARRDNERQRAELEAARAYLESILANLSAGVLVFDRRFVLRTVNEGALTILADDFAGLLGEAPEDWPRQQALGDAIRGAFGEHEHSEWQEQIELDRIGGLPQILLLRGTQLPSSSHGGYVVVFDDVTRLIAAQRSAAWGEVARRLAHEIKNPLTPIQL
;
A
#
# COMPACT_ATOMS: atom_id res chain seq x y z
N MET A 1 -6.98 1.25 -12.56
CA MET A 1 -5.99 1.53 -11.48
C MET A 1 -4.54 1.32 -11.92
N LYS A 2 -4.12 0.12 -12.37
CA LYS A 2 -2.72 -0.12 -12.78
C LYS A 2 -2.20 0.88 -13.84
N GLY A 3 -2.96 1.09 -14.92
CA GLY A 3 -2.58 2.07 -15.97
C GLY A 3 -2.50 3.52 -15.47
N LEU A 4 -3.35 3.90 -14.51
CA LEU A 4 -3.33 5.25 -13.92
C LEU A 4 -2.08 5.46 -13.05
N ILE A 5 -1.67 4.44 -12.29
CA ILE A 5 -0.43 4.48 -11.50
C ILE A 5 0.78 4.61 -12.43
N VAL A 6 0.85 3.80 -13.50
CA VAL A 6 1.97 3.87 -14.47
C VAL A 6 2.02 5.24 -15.13
N ALA A 7 0.88 5.76 -15.62
CA ALA A 7 0.82 7.09 -16.24
C ALA A 7 1.27 8.20 -15.28
N ALA A 8 0.81 8.18 -14.02
CA ALA A 8 1.18 9.17 -13.02
C ALA A 8 2.68 9.12 -12.66
N VAL A 9 3.27 7.92 -12.54
CA VAL A 9 4.70 7.74 -12.28
C VAL A 9 5.53 8.20 -13.49
N SER A 10 5.16 7.80 -14.70
CA SER A 10 5.86 8.22 -15.92
C SER A 10 5.80 9.73 -16.12
N PHE A 11 4.62 10.34 -15.95
CA PHE A 11 4.45 11.78 -16.09
C PHE A 11 5.24 12.56 -15.03
N GLY A 12 5.18 12.12 -13.76
CA GLY A 12 5.99 12.73 -12.70
C GLY A 12 7.49 12.59 -12.93
N GLY A 13 7.95 11.45 -13.47
CA GLY A 13 9.36 11.24 -13.82
C GLY A 13 9.84 12.14 -14.96
N ILE A 14 9.02 12.32 -16.01
CA ILE A 14 9.31 13.26 -17.11
C ILE A 14 9.40 14.69 -16.56
N LEU A 15 8.48 15.07 -15.68
CA LEU A 15 8.46 16.40 -15.08
C LEU A 15 9.70 16.67 -14.23
N LEU A 16 10.12 15.68 -13.44
CA LEU A 16 11.33 15.73 -12.62
C LEU A 16 12.58 15.86 -13.51
N PHE A 17 12.63 15.13 -14.63
CA PHE A 17 13.70 15.27 -15.62
C PHE A 17 13.75 16.67 -16.25
N LEU A 18 12.60 17.23 -16.65
CA LEU A 18 12.52 18.59 -17.17
C LEU A 18 12.99 19.63 -16.13
N LEU A 19 12.65 19.43 -14.85
CA LEU A 19 13.05 20.33 -13.77
C LEU A 19 14.55 20.24 -13.48
N ALA A 20 15.11 19.04 -13.50
CA ALA A 20 16.55 18.81 -13.38
C ALA A 20 17.32 19.45 -14.56
N SER A 21 16.79 19.33 -15.77
CA SER A 21 17.37 19.96 -16.96
C SER A 21 17.25 21.49 -16.92
N ALA A 22 16.12 22.03 -16.48
CA ALA A 22 15.93 23.48 -16.31
C ALA A 22 16.85 24.07 -15.24
N SER A 23 17.12 23.33 -14.16
CA SER A 23 18.09 23.74 -13.13
C SER A 23 19.53 23.87 -13.66
N ALA A 24 19.88 23.20 -14.76
CA ALA A 24 21.20 23.27 -15.37
C ALA A 24 21.33 24.42 -16.38
N ASN A 25 20.23 25.06 -16.81
CA ASN A 25 20.24 26.12 -17.81
C ASN A 25 19.41 27.33 -17.36
N THR A 26 20.09 28.32 -16.77
CA THR A 26 19.50 29.50 -16.14
C THR A 26 18.62 30.33 -17.08
N ALA A 27 18.94 30.37 -18.39
CA ALA A 27 18.19 31.15 -19.38
C ALA A 27 16.85 30.52 -19.78
N LEU A 28 16.82 29.18 -19.96
CA LEU A 28 15.56 28.45 -20.22
C LEU A 28 14.63 28.49 -19.01
N PHE A 29 15.21 28.49 -17.81
CA PHE A 29 14.48 28.61 -16.57
C PHE A 29 13.85 30.00 -16.39
N ALA A 30 14.62 31.08 -16.58
CA ALA A 30 14.12 32.44 -16.39
C ALA A 30 12.91 32.76 -17.30
N SER A 31 12.94 32.29 -18.56
CA SER A 31 11.84 32.51 -19.52
C SER A 31 10.59 31.67 -19.24
N ASN A 32 10.72 30.48 -18.64
CA ASN A 32 9.61 29.54 -18.44
C ASN A 32 9.25 29.33 -16.96
N TYR A 33 9.77 30.16 -16.06
CA TYR A 33 9.67 29.98 -14.61
C TYR A 33 8.23 29.78 -14.14
N ALA A 34 7.32 30.68 -14.53
CA ALA A 34 5.92 30.65 -14.11
C ALA A 34 5.18 29.40 -14.62
N TRP A 35 5.47 28.97 -15.85
CA TRP A 35 4.87 27.77 -16.46
C TRP A 35 5.35 26.50 -15.78
N LEU A 36 6.65 26.36 -15.56
CA LEU A 36 7.22 25.22 -14.83
C LEU A 36 6.68 25.14 -13.40
N LEU A 37 6.55 26.29 -12.73
CA LEU A 37 5.99 26.40 -11.39
C LEU A 37 4.51 25.96 -11.35
N GLY A 38 3.69 26.50 -12.25
CA GLY A 38 2.27 26.14 -12.36
C GLY A 38 2.07 24.66 -12.68
N LEU A 39 2.83 24.12 -13.64
CA LEU A 39 2.75 22.71 -14.03
C LEU A 39 3.14 21.79 -12.86
N ASN A 40 4.23 22.09 -12.16
CA ASN A 40 4.65 21.35 -10.96
C ASN A 40 3.58 21.38 -9.87
N ALA A 41 2.99 22.55 -9.59
CA ALA A 41 1.93 22.67 -8.59
C ALA A 41 0.71 21.81 -8.97
N VAL A 42 0.31 21.80 -10.25
CA VAL A 42 -0.78 20.95 -10.74
C VAL A 42 -0.46 19.47 -10.58
N VAL A 43 0.76 19.04 -10.93
CA VAL A 43 1.18 17.64 -10.75
C VAL A 43 1.21 17.26 -9.27
N ALA A 44 1.78 18.13 -8.43
CA ALA A 44 1.82 17.88 -6.99
C ALA A 44 0.41 17.76 -6.39
N LEU A 45 -0.49 18.66 -6.74
CA LEU A 45 -1.89 18.61 -6.29
C LEU A 45 -2.62 17.37 -6.82
N SER A 46 -2.39 16.97 -8.07
CA SER A 46 -3.01 15.79 -8.65
C SER A 46 -2.53 14.48 -8.02
N LEU A 47 -1.23 14.34 -7.77
CA LEU A 47 -0.64 13.21 -7.04
C LEU A 47 -1.16 13.15 -5.60
N LEU A 48 -1.23 14.29 -4.91
CA LEU A 48 -1.79 14.37 -3.56
C LEU A 48 -3.28 13.99 -3.54
N ALA A 49 -4.07 14.48 -4.50
CA ALA A 49 -5.47 14.11 -4.66
C ALA A 49 -5.64 12.61 -4.93
N LEU A 50 -4.77 12.01 -5.75
CA LEU A 50 -4.77 10.56 -6.01
C LEU A 50 -4.44 9.75 -4.75
N ILE A 51 -3.46 10.18 -3.95
CA ILE A 51 -3.14 9.55 -2.66
C ILE A 51 -4.36 9.62 -1.72
N CYS A 52 -4.95 10.81 -1.56
CA CYS A 52 -6.14 11.00 -0.73
C CYS A 52 -7.32 10.16 -1.23
N TRP A 53 -7.52 10.08 -2.55
CA TRP A 53 -8.56 9.25 -3.14
C TRP A 53 -8.34 7.76 -2.84
N GLN A 54 -7.13 7.23 -2.99
CA GLN A 54 -6.80 5.84 -2.64
C GLN A 54 -7.07 5.54 -1.16
N LEU A 55 -6.66 6.43 -0.26
CA LEU A 55 -6.92 6.32 1.18
C LEU A 55 -8.44 6.32 1.46
N ARG A 56 -9.19 7.20 0.79
CA ARG A 56 -10.64 7.32 0.96
C ARG A 56 -11.39 6.08 0.47
N VAL A 57 -10.99 5.50 -0.67
CA VAL A 57 -11.56 4.25 -1.18
C VAL A 57 -11.35 3.12 -0.18
N LEU A 58 -10.13 2.99 0.36
CA LEU A 58 -9.82 1.97 1.36
C LEU A 58 -10.63 2.15 2.66
N TRP A 59 -10.76 3.39 3.13
CA TRP A 59 -11.58 3.69 4.30
C TRP A 59 -13.05 3.32 4.07
N ARG A 60 -13.58 3.58 2.87
CA ARG A 60 -14.95 3.22 2.50
C ARG A 60 -15.15 1.71 2.49
N GLU A 61 -14.22 0.93 1.92
CA GLU A 61 -14.26 -0.54 1.96
C GLU A 61 -14.24 -1.08 3.40
N HIS A 62 -13.43 -0.48 4.28
CA HIS A 62 -13.38 -0.84 5.70
C HIS A 62 -14.70 -0.55 6.42
N ARG A 63 -15.29 0.63 6.18
CA ARG A 63 -16.58 1.03 6.77
C ARG A 63 -17.73 0.16 6.27
N ALA A 64 -17.67 -0.29 5.01
CA ALA A 64 -18.63 -1.21 4.41
C ALA A 64 -18.51 -2.66 4.94
N LYS A 65 -17.57 -2.95 5.85
CA LYS A 65 -17.33 -4.28 6.44
C LYS A 65 -17.16 -5.41 5.40
N VAL A 66 -16.63 -5.08 4.22
CA VAL A 66 -16.31 -6.09 3.20
C VAL A 66 -15.33 -7.09 3.80
N PHE A 67 -15.57 -8.38 3.60
CA PHE A 67 -14.71 -9.45 4.11
C PHE A 67 -13.26 -9.26 3.60
N GLY A 68 -12.26 -9.40 4.48
CA GLY A 68 -10.85 -9.10 4.17
C GLY A 68 -10.43 -7.62 4.25
N SER A 69 -11.36 -6.65 4.34
CA SER A 69 -11.03 -5.21 4.38
C SER A 69 -10.17 -4.79 5.58
N ARG A 70 -10.32 -5.44 6.73
CA ARG A 70 -9.49 -5.18 7.93
C ARG A 70 -8.02 -5.54 7.69
N LEU A 71 -7.78 -6.69 7.07
CA LEU A 71 -6.42 -7.17 6.77
C LEU A 71 -5.77 -6.25 5.72
N LYS A 72 -6.49 -5.94 4.65
CA LYS A 72 -6.05 -4.99 3.61
C LYS A 72 -5.66 -3.63 4.21
N LEU A 73 -6.49 -3.08 5.10
CA LEU A 73 -6.21 -1.80 5.78
C LEU A 73 -4.95 -1.88 6.67
N ARG A 74 -4.84 -2.93 7.50
CA ARG A 74 -3.67 -3.11 8.38
C ARG A 74 -2.37 -3.23 7.59
N LEU A 75 -2.35 -4.03 6.52
CA LEU A 75 -1.17 -4.18 5.67
C LEU A 75 -0.81 -2.88 4.95
N MET A 76 -1.81 -2.15 4.43
CA MET A 76 -1.58 -0.88 3.75
C MET A 76 -1.08 0.21 4.70
N LEU A 77 -1.59 0.27 5.94
CA LEU A 77 -1.06 1.16 6.97
C LEU A 77 0.38 0.82 7.34
N MET A 78 0.70 -0.47 7.50
CA MET A 78 2.06 -0.91 7.87
C MET A 78 3.08 -0.57 6.78
N PHE A 79 2.80 -0.95 5.53
CA PHE A 79 3.67 -0.64 4.39
C PHE A 79 3.70 0.86 4.06
N GLY A 80 2.55 1.54 4.18
CA GLY A 80 2.44 2.98 3.98
C GLY A 80 3.30 3.74 4.99
N LEU A 81 3.12 3.48 6.29
CA LEU A 81 3.89 4.14 7.34
C LEU A 81 5.40 3.89 7.20
N MET A 82 5.78 2.66 6.86
CA MET A 82 7.18 2.26 6.62
C MET A 82 7.82 3.07 5.48
N ALA A 83 7.06 3.50 4.48
CA ALA A 83 7.56 4.32 3.39
C ALA A 83 7.43 5.83 3.63
N VAL A 84 6.31 6.28 4.21
CA VAL A 84 6.02 7.72 4.42
C VAL A 84 6.98 8.31 5.44
N LEU A 85 7.18 7.64 6.57
CA LEU A 85 7.86 8.22 7.73
C LEU A 85 9.34 8.53 7.44
N PRO A 86 10.14 7.63 6.85
CA PRO A 86 11.49 7.96 6.40
C PRO A 86 11.50 9.03 5.29
N GLY A 87 10.54 8.98 4.36
CA GLY A 87 10.46 9.94 3.26
C GLY A 87 10.22 11.38 3.73
N VAL A 88 9.32 11.57 4.70
CA VAL A 88 9.06 12.88 5.31
C VAL A 88 10.26 13.39 6.11
N LEU A 89 10.96 12.50 6.82
CA LEU A 89 12.19 12.86 7.55
C LEU A 89 13.27 13.36 6.59
N ILE A 90 13.54 12.59 5.52
CA ILE A 90 14.52 12.97 4.49
C ILE A 90 14.13 14.31 3.87
N TYR A 91 12.85 14.51 3.52
CA TYR A 91 12.36 15.78 2.99
C TYR A 91 12.64 16.96 3.92
N ALA A 92 12.27 16.84 5.21
CA ALA A 92 12.45 17.90 6.19
C ALA A 92 13.93 18.28 6.33
N VAL A 93 14.81 17.28 6.45
CA VAL A 93 16.26 17.49 6.54
C VAL A 93 16.81 18.10 5.26
N SER A 94 16.41 17.62 4.08
CA SER A 94 16.87 18.14 2.80
C SER A 94 16.45 19.60 2.58
N VAL A 95 15.18 19.96 2.86
CA VAL A 95 14.72 21.35 2.74
C VAL A 95 15.45 22.25 3.72
N GLN A 96 15.62 21.82 4.96
CA GLN A 96 16.37 22.58 5.97
C GLN A 96 17.82 22.79 5.54
N PHE A 97 18.48 21.73 5.07
CA PHE A 97 19.87 21.78 4.62
C PHE A 97 20.06 22.69 3.41
N VAL A 98 19.21 22.55 2.37
CA VAL A 98 19.31 23.36 1.14
C VAL A 98 19.05 24.83 1.44
N THR A 99 17.98 25.15 2.16
CA THR A 99 17.62 26.54 2.47
C THR A 99 18.73 27.22 3.28
N LYS A 100 19.23 26.54 4.32
CA LYS A 100 20.29 27.07 5.18
C LYS A 100 21.64 27.16 4.46
N SER A 101 21.96 26.19 3.59
CA SER A 101 23.22 26.21 2.83
C SER A 101 23.25 27.36 1.83
N ILE A 102 22.16 27.59 1.08
CA ILE A 102 22.03 28.73 0.17
C ILE A 102 22.12 30.04 0.97
N GLU A 103 21.39 30.15 2.08
CA GLU A 103 21.43 31.34 2.93
C GLU A 103 22.82 31.66 3.49
N THR A 104 23.60 30.64 3.85
CA THR A 104 24.95 30.81 4.40
C THR A 104 25.95 31.27 3.34
N TRP A 105 25.81 30.82 2.09
CA TRP A 105 26.71 31.20 0.98
C TRP A 105 26.42 32.61 0.47
N PHE A 106 25.15 33.02 0.50
CA PHE A 106 24.70 34.39 0.18
C PHE A 106 24.53 35.27 1.43
N ASP A 107 25.23 34.95 2.51
CA ASP A 107 25.10 35.70 3.75
C ASP A 107 25.67 37.12 3.58
N VAL A 108 25.15 38.01 4.40
CA VAL A 108 25.46 39.44 4.52
C VAL A 108 26.96 39.70 4.72
N ARG A 109 27.77 38.68 5.02
CA ARG A 109 29.23 38.79 5.15
C ARG A 109 29.93 39.14 3.85
N VAL A 110 29.57 38.54 2.71
CA VAL A 110 30.20 38.84 1.42
C VAL A 110 29.76 40.22 0.95
N GLU A 111 28.46 40.50 1.05
CA GLU A 111 27.88 41.80 0.73
C GLU A 111 28.51 42.92 1.56
N LYS A 112 28.56 42.78 2.90
CA LYS A 112 29.21 43.76 3.80
C LYS A 112 30.70 43.92 3.53
N ALA A 113 31.41 42.85 3.16
CA ALA A 113 32.83 42.94 2.86
C ALA A 113 33.08 43.70 1.54
N LEU A 114 32.28 43.44 0.51
CA LEU A 114 32.33 44.16 -0.77
C LEU A 114 31.90 45.62 -0.59
N GLU A 115 30.82 45.88 0.16
CA GLU A 115 30.35 47.23 0.48
C GLU A 115 31.39 48.00 1.31
N ALA A 116 32.01 47.37 2.31
CA ALA A 116 33.10 47.98 3.08
C ALA A 116 34.33 48.24 2.21
N GLY A 117 34.67 47.34 1.28
CA GLY A 117 35.75 47.52 0.32
C GLY A 117 35.49 48.68 -0.66
N LEU A 118 34.26 48.79 -1.16
CA LEU A 118 33.85 49.88 -2.04
C LEU A 118 33.84 51.23 -1.31
N ASN A 119 33.34 51.25 -0.06
CA ASN A 119 33.40 52.44 0.80
C ASN A 119 34.84 52.83 1.16
N LEU A 120 35.73 51.86 1.39
CA LEU A 120 37.15 52.11 1.62
C LEU A 120 37.82 52.69 0.37
N GLY A 121 37.55 52.14 -0.82
CA GLY A 121 38.04 52.67 -2.08
C GLY A 121 37.56 54.09 -2.33
N ARG A 122 36.27 54.36 -2.13
CA ARG A 122 35.69 55.71 -2.22
C ARG A 122 36.33 56.68 -1.21
N SER A 123 36.47 56.27 0.04
CA SER A 123 37.10 57.10 1.09
C SER A 123 38.57 57.39 0.79
N ALA A 124 39.30 56.43 0.21
CA ALA A 124 40.68 56.64 -0.23
C ALA A 124 40.75 57.66 -1.37
N LEU A 125 39.88 57.56 -2.37
CA LEU A 125 39.79 58.53 -3.47
C LEU A 125 39.41 59.93 -2.96
N ASP A 126 38.43 60.03 -2.06
CA ASP A 126 38.02 61.30 -1.44
C ASP A 126 39.17 61.92 -0.62
N SER A 127 39.94 61.09 0.09
CA SER A 127 41.13 61.54 0.83
C SER A 127 42.23 62.06 -0.09
N LEU A 128 42.51 61.37 -1.20
CA LEU A 128 43.49 61.81 -2.20
C LEU A 128 43.04 63.12 -2.87
N LEU A 129 41.74 63.25 -3.21
CA LEU A 129 41.17 64.49 -3.72
C LEU A 129 41.30 65.64 -2.72
N ALA A 130 41.02 65.39 -1.44
CA ALA A 130 41.12 66.40 -0.39
C ALA A 130 42.57 66.86 -0.18
N GLU A 131 43.52 65.94 -0.24
CA GLU A 131 44.96 66.24 -0.15
C GLU A 131 45.42 67.08 -1.36
N LEU A 132 45.06 66.68 -2.59
CA LEU A 132 45.37 67.43 -3.81
C LEU A 132 44.73 68.82 -3.78
N ALA A 133 43.51 68.92 -3.25
CA ALA A 133 42.82 70.17 -3.04
C ALA A 133 43.55 71.11 -2.07
N ALA A 134 44.06 70.58 -0.95
CA ALA A 134 44.83 71.35 0.01
C ALA A 134 46.15 71.86 -0.60
N LYS A 135 46.86 70.99 -1.36
CA LYS A 135 48.06 71.38 -2.13
C LYS A 135 47.74 72.52 -3.11
N GLY A 136 46.65 72.39 -3.87
CA GLY A 136 46.19 73.42 -4.81
C GLY A 136 45.86 74.76 -4.15
N GLN A 137 45.23 74.75 -2.97
CA GLN A 137 44.97 75.97 -2.21
C GLN A 137 46.26 76.64 -1.72
N ALA A 138 47.21 75.88 -1.18
CA ALA A 138 48.51 76.42 -0.77
C ALA A 138 49.27 77.04 -1.95
N MET A 139 49.32 76.31 -3.08
CA MET A 139 49.93 76.82 -4.32
C MET A 139 49.22 78.07 -4.84
N ALA A 140 47.89 78.12 -4.78
CA ALA A 140 47.12 79.27 -5.24
C ALA A 140 47.40 80.54 -4.42
N VAL A 141 47.59 80.42 -3.10
CA VAL A 141 47.97 81.56 -2.24
C VAL A 141 49.36 82.07 -2.61
N GLU A 142 50.35 81.16 -2.70
CA GLU A 142 51.73 81.56 -3.02
C GLU A 142 51.85 82.14 -4.44
N LEU A 143 51.14 81.58 -5.43
CA LEU A 143 51.11 82.12 -6.79
C LEU A 143 50.39 83.48 -6.87
N GLY A 144 49.40 83.72 -6.01
CA GLY A 144 48.67 84.98 -5.94
C GLY A 144 49.57 86.16 -5.58
N GLU A 145 50.54 85.96 -4.69
CA GLU A 145 51.45 87.01 -4.20
C GLU A 145 52.59 87.37 -5.17
N ARG A 146 52.75 86.63 -6.28
CA ARG A 146 53.88 86.80 -7.22
C ARG A 146 53.48 87.56 -8.49
N SER A 147 54.47 88.25 -9.08
CA SER A 147 54.33 88.88 -10.40
C SER A 147 54.17 87.84 -11.52
N GLU A 148 53.65 88.25 -12.67
CA GLU A 148 53.32 87.34 -13.78
C GLU A 148 54.53 86.57 -14.33
N THR A 149 55.68 87.24 -14.46
CA THR A 149 56.92 86.61 -14.94
C THR A 149 57.48 85.61 -13.93
N GLN A 150 57.34 85.91 -12.63
CA GLN A 150 57.77 85.01 -11.55
C GLN A 150 56.83 83.81 -11.39
N ARG A 151 55.52 83.99 -11.59
CA ARG A 151 54.50 82.93 -11.49
C ARG A 151 54.81 81.71 -12.36
N ARG A 152 55.33 81.90 -13.58
CA ARG A 152 55.66 80.78 -14.48
C ARG A 152 56.80 79.91 -13.95
N LEU A 153 57.85 80.53 -13.43
CA LEU A 153 58.98 79.83 -12.82
C LEU A 153 58.57 79.16 -11.50
N GLU A 154 57.78 79.88 -10.72
CA GLU A 154 57.27 79.43 -9.42
C GLU A 154 56.31 78.25 -9.54
N LEU A 155 55.47 78.22 -10.58
CA LEU A 155 54.54 77.12 -10.85
C LEU A 155 55.27 75.77 -10.97
N ASN A 156 56.40 75.72 -11.69
CA ASN A 156 57.15 74.47 -11.80
C ASN A 156 57.82 74.09 -10.47
N ARG A 157 58.39 75.06 -9.74
CA ARG A 157 58.98 74.83 -8.41
C ARG A 157 57.95 74.26 -7.44
N LEU A 158 56.76 74.86 -7.38
CA LEU A 158 55.68 74.44 -6.49
C LEU A 158 55.10 73.08 -6.86
N ARG A 159 55.00 72.77 -8.16
CA ARG A 159 54.62 71.43 -8.64
C ARG A 159 55.62 70.37 -8.16
N GLU A 160 56.91 70.60 -8.34
CA GLU A 160 57.98 69.69 -7.91
C GLU A 160 57.99 69.51 -6.38
N GLN A 161 57.83 70.60 -5.62
CA GLN A 161 57.77 70.56 -4.15
C GLN A 161 56.52 69.85 -3.61
N SER A 162 55.37 70.07 -4.23
CA SER A 162 54.10 69.46 -3.83
C SER A 162 53.95 68.02 -4.31
N GLY A 163 54.87 67.56 -5.18
CA GLY A 163 54.87 66.22 -5.74
C GLY A 163 53.69 65.92 -6.66
N VAL A 164 53.10 66.94 -7.30
CA VAL A 164 51.93 66.79 -8.18
C VAL A 164 52.39 66.51 -9.61
N GLN A 165 51.71 65.62 -10.32
CA GLN A 165 52.09 65.27 -11.70
C GLN A 165 52.01 66.48 -12.64
N SER A 166 50.89 67.20 -12.66
CA SER A 166 50.69 68.35 -13.56
C SER A 166 50.01 69.54 -12.86
N ALA A 167 50.48 70.74 -13.16
CA ALA A 167 49.94 72.00 -12.70
C ALA A 167 49.84 73.00 -13.85
N ALA A 168 48.67 73.59 -14.06
CA ALA A 168 48.41 74.51 -15.15
C ALA A 168 47.62 75.72 -14.67
N LEU A 169 47.95 76.91 -15.19
CA LEU A 169 47.27 78.15 -14.87
C LEU A 169 46.43 78.57 -16.07
N PHE A 170 45.14 78.74 -15.84
CA PHE A 170 44.17 79.16 -16.84
C PHE A 170 43.62 80.56 -16.53
N SER A 171 43.23 81.29 -17.58
CA SER A 171 42.37 82.47 -17.45
C SER A 171 40.95 82.06 -17.04
N THR A 172 40.12 83.03 -16.67
CA THR A 172 38.68 82.79 -16.44
C THR A 172 37.93 82.38 -17.71
N THR A 173 38.50 82.65 -18.89
CA THR A 173 37.97 82.26 -20.20
C THR A 173 38.48 80.90 -20.67
N GLY A 174 39.36 80.22 -19.91
CA GLY A 174 39.90 78.90 -20.23
C GLY A 174 41.18 78.91 -21.09
N GLU A 175 41.79 80.08 -21.29
CA GLU A 175 43.07 80.20 -22.01
C GLU A 175 44.22 79.72 -21.11
N LEU A 176 45.12 78.89 -21.65
CA LEU A 176 46.29 78.38 -20.92
C LEU A 176 47.37 79.46 -20.83
N LEU A 177 47.71 79.88 -19.62
CA LEU A 177 48.70 80.93 -19.34
C LEU A 177 50.07 80.37 -18.95
N ALA A 178 50.07 79.26 -18.23
CA ALA A 178 51.28 78.57 -17.78
C ALA A 178 50.98 77.09 -17.58
N THR A 179 51.98 76.24 -17.82
CA THR A 179 51.88 74.80 -17.56
C THR A 179 53.20 74.30 -16.99
N ALA A 180 53.12 73.35 -16.07
CA ALA A 180 54.23 72.59 -15.53
C ALA A 180 53.77 71.14 -15.42
N THR A 181 54.48 70.23 -16.09
CA THR A 181 54.16 68.80 -16.09
C THR A 181 55.41 67.99 -15.76
N GLY A 182 55.25 66.92 -15.00
CA GLY A 182 56.27 65.91 -14.76
C GLY A 182 56.30 64.82 -15.82
N GLU A 183 55.32 64.81 -16.73
CA GLU A 183 55.16 63.78 -17.75
C GLU A 183 55.64 64.29 -19.12
N LEU A 184 56.63 63.62 -19.69
CA LEU A 184 57.25 63.99 -20.97
C LEU A 184 56.33 63.72 -22.19
N ALA A 185 55.34 62.84 -22.04
CA ALA A 185 54.43 62.44 -23.11
C ALA A 185 53.26 63.42 -23.32
N THR A 186 52.88 64.18 -22.30
CA THR A 186 51.70 65.05 -22.25
C THR A 186 52.10 66.48 -21.88
N LEU A 187 52.58 67.22 -22.88
CA LEU A 187 53.08 68.59 -22.70
C LEU A 187 51.95 69.63 -22.54
N LEU A 188 50.74 69.30 -23.02
CA LEU A 188 49.56 70.16 -22.94
C LEU A 188 48.52 69.53 -22.01
N PRO A 189 48.09 70.21 -20.94
CA PRO A 189 47.04 69.72 -20.06
C PRO A 189 45.68 69.74 -20.78
N SER A 190 44.80 68.83 -20.39
CA SER A 190 43.39 68.88 -20.75
C SER A 190 42.76 70.18 -20.25
N GLN A 191 42.03 70.86 -21.15
CA GLN A 191 41.41 72.13 -20.83
C GLN A 191 40.17 71.93 -19.95
N PRO A 192 40.01 72.73 -18.89
CA PRO A 192 38.80 72.70 -18.08
C PRO A 192 37.60 73.20 -18.88
N THR A 193 36.46 72.53 -18.70
CA THR A 193 35.21 72.93 -19.36
C THR A 193 34.68 74.26 -18.80
N ALA A 194 33.89 74.99 -19.59
CA ALA A 194 33.29 76.26 -19.16
C ALA A 194 32.47 76.13 -17.85
N GLU A 195 31.80 74.99 -17.65
CA GLU A 195 31.04 74.72 -16.42
C GLU A 195 31.96 74.47 -15.22
N GLN A 196 33.07 73.74 -15.41
CA GLN A 196 34.08 73.55 -14.36
C GLN A 196 34.73 74.87 -13.95
N LEU A 197 35.07 75.74 -14.91
CA LEU A 197 35.63 77.08 -14.65
C LEU A 197 34.65 77.96 -13.86
N ARG A 198 33.37 77.97 -14.26
CA ARG A 198 32.31 78.72 -13.59
C ARG A 198 32.12 78.27 -12.14
N ARG A 199 32.13 76.95 -11.89
CA ARG A 199 32.06 76.39 -10.53
C ARG A 199 33.30 76.72 -9.72
N ALA A 200 34.49 76.62 -10.30
CA ALA A 200 35.74 76.97 -9.62
C ALA A 200 35.79 78.44 -9.19
N LEU A 201 35.19 79.35 -9.97
CA LEU A 201 35.06 80.76 -9.60
C LEU A 201 34.04 80.98 -8.49
N ALA A 202 32.89 80.30 -8.53
CA ALA A 202 31.83 80.45 -7.54
C ALA A 202 32.21 79.83 -6.18
N GLU A 203 32.73 78.61 -6.20
CA GLU A 203 33.03 77.79 -5.00
C GLU A 203 34.48 77.98 -4.52
N ARG A 204 35.30 78.74 -5.27
CA ARG A 204 36.76 78.95 -5.08
C ARG A 204 37.62 77.68 -5.17
N ARG A 205 37.01 76.50 -5.14
CA ARG A 205 37.63 75.19 -5.32
C ARG A 205 36.62 74.20 -5.88
N VAL A 206 37.03 73.44 -6.89
CA VAL A 206 36.31 72.28 -7.41
C VAL A 206 37.27 71.10 -7.45
N ALA A 207 36.86 69.94 -6.93
CA ALA A 207 37.63 68.70 -6.98
C ALA A 207 36.78 67.62 -7.66
N LEU A 208 37.36 66.94 -8.65
CA LEU A 208 36.68 66.03 -9.55
C LEU A 208 37.60 64.84 -9.84
N ILE A 209 37.01 63.66 -10.03
CA ILE A 209 37.70 62.48 -10.56
C ILE A 209 37.29 62.37 -12.03
N GLU A 210 38.26 62.39 -12.94
CA GLU A 210 38.04 62.18 -14.36
C GLU A 210 38.54 60.79 -14.76
N SER A 211 37.75 60.10 -15.57
CA SER A 211 38.12 58.83 -16.20
C SER A 211 38.48 59.11 -17.65
N HIS A 212 39.72 58.78 -18.03
CA HIS A 212 40.20 58.85 -19.41
C HIS A 212 40.31 57.43 -19.99
N GLY A 213 39.18 56.71 -19.99
CA GLY A 213 39.08 55.30 -20.36
C GLY A 213 38.82 54.39 -19.15
N ASP A 214 38.67 53.08 -19.42
CA ASP A 214 38.15 52.09 -18.46
C ASP A 214 39.03 51.91 -17.20
N ARG A 215 40.30 52.35 -17.22
CA ARG A 215 41.27 52.09 -16.13
C ARG A 215 42.16 53.27 -15.74
N ASP A 216 42.01 54.42 -16.39
CA ASP A 216 42.86 55.58 -16.16
C ASP A 216 42.07 56.67 -15.44
N LEU A 217 42.19 56.68 -14.11
CA LEU A 217 41.51 57.64 -13.24
C LEU A 217 42.49 58.74 -12.86
N ASN A 218 42.12 59.99 -13.14
CA ASN A 218 42.90 61.17 -12.80
C ASN A 218 42.12 62.06 -11.83
N LEU A 219 42.79 62.47 -10.76
CA LEU A 219 42.29 63.45 -9.81
C LEU A 219 42.53 64.83 -10.40
N ARG A 220 41.48 65.64 -10.54
CA ARG A 220 41.57 67.03 -10.99
C ARG A 220 41.03 67.97 -9.93
N VAL A 221 41.83 68.99 -9.60
CA VAL A 221 41.40 70.08 -8.71
C VAL A 221 41.60 71.40 -9.43
N LEU A 222 40.56 72.23 -9.41
CA LEU A 222 40.57 73.61 -9.88
C LEU A 222 40.46 74.54 -8.67
N VAL A 223 41.40 75.46 -8.54
CA VAL A 223 41.45 76.43 -7.43
C VAL A 223 41.57 77.84 -7.98
N ALA A 224 40.75 78.75 -7.48
CA ALA A 224 40.82 80.16 -7.85
C ALA A 224 42.06 80.83 -7.21
N VAL A 225 42.94 81.36 -8.06
CA VAL A 225 44.11 82.16 -7.69
C VAL A 225 43.70 83.63 -7.76
N THR A 226 43.57 84.26 -6.61
CA THR A 226 43.18 85.68 -6.51
C THR A 226 44.38 86.51 -6.06
N PRO A 227 45.07 87.22 -6.97
CA PRO A 227 46.21 88.06 -6.61
C PRO A 227 45.78 89.30 -5.78
N PRO A 228 46.63 89.78 -4.85
CA PRO A 228 46.35 90.98 -4.08
C PRO A 228 46.59 92.22 -4.93
N GLY A 229 45.51 92.86 -5.39
CA GLY A 229 45.57 94.11 -6.16
C GLY A 229 44.26 94.42 -6.88
N LEU A 230 43.86 95.69 -6.89
CA LEU A 230 42.70 96.14 -7.66
C LEU A 230 43.03 96.09 -9.17
N GLY A 231 42.23 95.35 -9.94
CA GLY A 231 42.35 95.26 -11.40
C GLY A 231 43.15 94.06 -11.94
N VAL A 232 43.62 93.15 -11.08
CA VAL A 232 44.26 91.91 -11.55
C VAL A 232 43.21 90.81 -11.68
N GLU A 233 43.11 90.24 -12.87
CA GLU A 233 42.13 89.21 -13.17
C GLU A 233 42.41 87.91 -12.40
N THR A 234 41.36 87.31 -11.83
CA THR A 234 41.41 85.99 -11.21
C THR A 234 41.90 84.94 -12.21
N ARG A 235 42.75 84.03 -11.74
CA ARG A 235 43.23 82.88 -12.51
C ARG A 235 42.74 81.60 -11.88
N ILE A 236 42.78 80.50 -12.64
CA ILE A 236 42.38 79.19 -12.15
C ILE A 236 43.59 78.27 -12.24
N LEU A 237 44.07 77.81 -11.10
CA LEU A 237 45.08 76.78 -11.00
C LEU A 237 44.40 75.42 -11.14
N GLN A 238 44.77 74.67 -12.16
CA GLN A 238 44.43 73.28 -12.34
C GLN A 238 45.58 72.41 -11.87
N LEU A 239 45.29 71.50 -10.95
CA LEU A 239 46.18 70.41 -10.60
C LEU A 239 45.58 69.11 -11.11
N THR A 240 46.43 68.26 -11.69
CA THR A 240 46.08 66.91 -12.10
C THR A 240 47.09 65.94 -11.51
N ASP A 241 46.60 64.86 -10.89
CA ASP A 241 47.41 63.80 -10.33
C ASP A 241 46.78 62.43 -10.63
N PRO A 242 47.55 61.40 -11.02
CA PRO A 242 46.98 60.13 -11.41
C PRO A 242 46.63 59.34 -10.15
N VAL A 243 45.47 58.67 -10.17
CA VAL A 243 45.12 57.73 -9.10
C VAL A 243 46.12 56.58 -9.14
N PRO A 244 46.71 56.18 -8.00
CA PRO A 244 47.62 55.04 -7.95
C PRO A 244 47.00 53.81 -8.63
N ALA A 245 47.72 53.20 -9.58
CA ALA A 245 47.19 52.11 -10.41
C ALA A 245 46.59 50.96 -9.59
N ALA A 246 47.18 50.65 -8.43
CA ALA A 246 46.65 49.65 -7.51
C ALA A 246 45.24 49.99 -6.98
N LEU A 247 44.97 51.27 -6.68
CA LEU A 247 43.65 51.72 -6.22
C LEU A 247 42.64 51.71 -7.36
N ALA A 248 43.03 52.17 -8.55
CA ALA A 248 42.15 52.17 -9.73
C ALA A 248 41.71 50.75 -10.14
N VAL A 249 42.65 49.80 -10.22
CA VAL A 249 42.36 48.39 -10.54
C VAL A 249 41.49 47.74 -9.46
N ASN A 250 41.78 48.00 -8.19
CA ASN A 250 41.01 47.42 -7.09
C ASN A 250 39.59 47.99 -7.02
N ALA A 251 39.40 49.29 -7.26
CA ALA A 251 38.09 49.93 -7.27
C ALA A 251 37.19 49.36 -8.38
N ASP A 252 37.73 49.24 -9.60
CA ASP A 252 37.03 48.64 -10.75
C ASP A 252 36.69 47.16 -10.51
N SER A 253 37.64 46.39 -9.98
CA SER A 253 37.43 44.97 -9.65
C SER A 253 36.34 44.77 -8.60
N VAL A 254 36.36 45.56 -7.53
CA VAL A 254 35.33 45.49 -6.47
C VAL A 254 33.97 45.91 -7.01
N GLN A 255 33.90 46.96 -7.84
CA GLN A 255 32.65 47.41 -8.44
C GLN A 255 32.04 46.36 -9.38
N THR A 256 32.85 45.73 -10.23
CA THR A 256 32.42 44.66 -11.14
C THR A 256 31.93 43.44 -10.35
N VAL A 257 32.73 42.95 -9.39
CA VAL A 257 32.35 41.79 -8.56
C VAL A 257 31.11 42.08 -7.72
N TYR A 258 30.94 43.32 -7.23
CA TYR A 258 29.74 43.73 -6.51
C TYR A 258 28.49 43.74 -7.42
N ALA A 259 28.62 44.21 -8.66
CA ALA A 259 27.54 44.18 -9.64
C ALA A 259 27.13 42.73 -10.00
N ASP A 260 28.10 41.87 -10.30
CA ASP A 260 27.88 40.44 -10.57
C ASP A 260 27.21 39.75 -9.36
N TYR A 261 27.65 40.07 -8.14
CA TYR A 261 27.06 39.55 -6.91
C TYR A 261 25.60 40.00 -6.74
N GLN A 262 25.27 41.26 -7.05
CA GLN A 262 23.89 41.74 -6.99
C GLN A 262 22.99 40.99 -7.98
N GLU A 263 23.47 40.74 -9.20
CA GLU A 263 22.72 39.97 -10.20
C GLU A 263 22.46 38.52 -9.72
N LEU A 264 23.47 37.86 -9.17
CA LEU A 264 23.35 36.52 -8.59
C LEU A 264 22.41 36.50 -7.37
N SER A 265 22.47 37.53 -6.52
CA SER A 265 21.63 37.66 -5.32
C SER A 265 20.15 37.78 -5.67
N LEU A 266 19.81 38.51 -6.75
CA LEU A 266 18.44 38.58 -7.28
C LEU A 266 17.91 37.19 -7.71
N GLY A 267 18.79 36.28 -8.14
CA GLY A 267 18.44 34.90 -8.49
C GLY A 267 18.31 33.92 -7.31
N ARG A 268 18.75 34.29 -6.10
CA ARG A 268 18.79 33.41 -4.91
C ARG A 268 17.43 32.83 -4.54
N GLU A 269 16.40 33.68 -4.55
CA GLU A 269 15.05 33.28 -4.16
C GLU A 269 14.47 32.28 -5.17
N GLY A 270 14.72 32.51 -6.46
CA GLY A 270 14.37 31.60 -7.54
C GLY A 270 15.04 30.23 -7.35
N LEU A 271 16.34 30.22 -7.08
CA LEU A 271 17.11 28.99 -6.88
C LEU A 271 16.58 28.16 -5.70
N THR A 272 16.31 28.82 -4.56
CA THR A 272 15.78 28.15 -3.36
C THR A 272 14.40 27.54 -3.63
N ARG A 273 13.52 28.26 -4.35
CA ARG A 273 12.20 27.75 -4.75
C ARG A 273 12.29 26.57 -5.71
N ILE A 274 13.21 26.57 -6.68
CA ILE A 274 13.40 25.42 -7.60
C ILE A 274 13.77 24.18 -6.81
N TYR A 275 14.83 24.25 -5.99
CA TYR A 275 15.28 23.09 -5.23
C TYR A 275 14.20 22.58 -4.28
N ALA A 276 13.49 23.49 -3.60
CA ALA A 276 12.35 23.12 -2.77
C ALA A 276 11.25 22.43 -3.58
N MET A 277 10.92 22.90 -4.78
CA MET A 277 9.93 22.28 -5.67
C MET A 277 10.38 20.93 -6.19
N THR A 278 11.63 20.81 -6.66
CA THR A 278 12.20 19.54 -7.12
C THR A 278 12.18 18.51 -6.01
N LEU A 279 12.61 18.87 -4.81
CA LEU A 279 12.56 17.99 -3.64
C LEU A 279 11.13 17.59 -3.29
N THR A 280 10.20 18.56 -3.27
CA THR A 280 8.78 18.30 -2.97
C THR A 280 8.17 17.35 -3.99
N LEU A 281 8.38 17.59 -5.28
CA LEU A 281 7.88 16.72 -6.36
C LEU A 281 8.49 15.32 -6.28
N THR A 282 9.81 15.23 -6.05
CA THR A 282 10.53 13.96 -5.91
C THR A 282 9.97 13.14 -4.76
N VAL A 283 9.80 13.76 -3.59
CA VAL A 283 9.25 13.09 -2.39
C VAL A 283 7.79 12.70 -2.62
N LEU A 284 6.98 13.56 -3.24
CA LEU A 284 5.60 13.24 -3.54
C LEU A 284 5.47 12.09 -4.54
N LEU A 285 6.33 12.04 -5.56
CA LEU A 285 6.40 10.95 -6.53
C LEU A 285 6.84 9.63 -5.85
N ALA A 286 7.86 9.69 -4.99
CA ALA A 286 8.31 8.56 -4.20
C ALA A 286 7.21 8.05 -3.26
N LEU A 287 6.54 8.97 -2.56
CA LEU A 287 5.42 8.68 -1.66
C LEU A 287 4.25 8.06 -2.42
N PHE A 288 3.86 8.64 -3.55
CA PHE A 288 2.81 8.10 -4.42
C PHE A 288 3.15 6.67 -4.86
N THR A 289 4.38 6.46 -5.34
CA THR A 289 4.85 5.15 -5.79
C THR A 289 4.84 4.13 -4.65
N ALA A 290 5.30 4.53 -3.46
CA ALA A 290 5.33 3.66 -2.31
C ALA A 290 3.92 3.30 -1.80
N ILE A 291 3.01 4.27 -1.73
CA ILE A 291 1.61 4.03 -1.35
C ILE A 291 0.90 3.17 -2.40
N ALA A 292 1.15 3.43 -3.69
CA ALA A 292 0.60 2.62 -4.77
C ALA A 292 1.11 1.18 -4.71
N LEU A 293 2.41 0.99 -4.43
CA LEU A 293 3.01 -0.34 -4.25
C LEU A 293 2.45 -1.05 -3.02
N ALA A 294 2.32 -0.34 -1.88
CA ALA A 294 1.69 -0.84 -0.67
C ALA A 294 0.25 -1.30 -0.93
N PHE A 295 -0.52 -0.53 -1.70
CA PHE A 295 -1.88 -0.90 -2.08
C PHE A 295 -1.92 -2.16 -2.96
N VAL A 296 -1.01 -2.27 -3.94
CA VAL A 296 -0.90 -3.45 -4.81
C VAL A 296 -0.51 -4.68 -4.00
N LEU A 297 0.50 -4.60 -3.12
CA LEU A 297 0.92 -5.69 -2.24
C LEU A 297 -0.19 -6.10 -1.27
N ALA A 298 -0.83 -5.13 -0.60
CA ALA A 298 -1.93 -5.39 0.31
C ALA A 298 -3.10 -6.11 -0.39
N ARG A 299 -3.43 -5.73 -1.64
CA ARG A 299 -4.46 -6.41 -2.42
C ARG A 299 -4.03 -7.82 -2.85
N ARG A 300 -2.78 -7.99 -3.27
CA ARG A 300 -2.22 -9.29 -3.69
C ARG A 300 -2.20 -10.30 -2.54
N LEU A 301 -1.86 -9.86 -1.33
CA LEU A 301 -1.83 -10.71 -0.14
C LEU A 301 -3.22 -10.93 0.47
N SER A 302 -4.04 -9.88 0.56
CA SER A 302 -5.33 -9.97 1.26
C SER A 302 -6.38 -10.79 0.51
N ALA A 303 -6.36 -10.84 -0.82
CA ALA A 303 -7.39 -11.55 -1.58
C ALA A 303 -7.37 -13.08 -1.40
N PRO A 304 -6.23 -13.80 -1.56
CA PRO A 304 -6.17 -15.24 -1.31
C PRO A 304 -6.45 -15.59 0.16
N LEU A 305 -5.91 -14.81 1.09
CA LEU A 305 -6.12 -15.02 2.54
C LEU A 305 -7.58 -14.84 2.94
N SER A 306 -8.28 -13.89 2.31
CA SER A 306 -9.71 -13.70 2.50
C SER A 306 -10.50 -14.92 2.01
N ILE A 307 -10.19 -15.46 0.83
CA ILE A 307 -10.88 -16.66 0.33
C ILE A 307 -10.67 -17.87 1.26
N LEU A 308 -9.46 -18.03 1.79
CA LEU A 308 -9.15 -19.09 2.75
C LEU A 308 -9.87 -18.90 4.09
N ALA A 309 -9.90 -17.68 4.62
CA ALA A 309 -10.62 -17.37 5.86
C ALA A 309 -12.14 -17.61 5.71
N GLU A 310 -12.71 -17.25 4.55
CA GLU A 310 -14.13 -17.50 4.27
C GLU A 310 -14.39 -19.00 4.08
N GLY A 311 -13.53 -19.69 3.33
CA GLY A 311 -13.62 -21.13 3.12
C GLY A 311 -13.51 -21.93 4.40
N THR A 312 -12.57 -21.58 5.29
CA THR A 312 -12.43 -22.23 6.60
C THR A 312 -13.65 -22.00 7.48
N GLN A 313 -14.25 -20.81 7.45
CA GLN A 313 -15.49 -20.54 8.18
C GLN A 313 -16.68 -21.34 7.61
N ALA A 314 -16.74 -21.53 6.29
CA ALA A 314 -17.76 -22.36 5.64
C ALA A 314 -17.62 -23.85 6.03
N VAL A 315 -16.39 -24.37 6.01
CA VAL A 315 -16.07 -25.74 6.46
C VAL A 315 -16.48 -25.93 7.93
N ALA A 316 -16.24 -24.95 8.80
CA ALA A 316 -16.67 -24.99 10.20
C ALA A 316 -18.20 -25.00 10.36
N SER A 317 -18.94 -24.46 9.39
CA SER A 317 -20.41 -24.54 9.35
C SER A 317 -20.96 -25.79 8.66
N GLY A 318 -20.10 -26.72 8.22
CA GLY A 318 -20.49 -27.96 7.55
C GLY A 318 -20.73 -27.83 6.03
N ASP A 319 -20.43 -26.69 5.43
CA ASP A 319 -20.40 -26.52 3.98
C ASP A 319 -19.00 -26.85 3.44
N TYR A 320 -18.88 -28.00 2.79
CA TYR A 320 -17.62 -28.49 2.21
C TYR A 320 -17.50 -28.18 0.72
N THR A 321 -18.39 -27.37 0.14
CA THR A 321 -18.38 -27.05 -1.28
C THR A 321 -17.00 -26.50 -1.70
N PRO A 322 -16.31 -27.12 -2.68
CA PRO A 322 -14.98 -26.68 -3.08
C PRO A 322 -15.00 -25.25 -3.64
N ARG A 323 -14.24 -24.35 -3.03
CA ARG A 323 -14.13 -22.96 -3.49
C ARG A 323 -13.08 -22.82 -4.59
N GLN A 324 -13.24 -21.80 -5.43
CA GLN A 324 -12.31 -21.52 -6.52
C GLN A 324 -10.95 -21.10 -5.96
N ALA A 325 -9.90 -21.87 -6.29
CA ALA A 325 -8.53 -21.52 -5.93
C ALA A 325 -8.07 -20.31 -6.77
N VAL A 326 -7.35 -19.39 -6.15
CA VAL A 326 -6.73 -18.26 -6.86
C VAL A 326 -5.53 -18.79 -7.63
N HIS A 327 -5.49 -18.53 -8.94
CA HIS A 327 -4.32 -18.85 -9.76
C HIS A 327 -3.15 -17.94 -9.37
N SER A 328 -2.24 -18.47 -8.57
CA SER A 328 -0.99 -17.84 -8.21
C SER A 328 0.15 -18.88 -8.26
N SER A 329 1.33 -18.42 -8.67
CA SER A 329 2.54 -19.24 -8.77
C SER A 329 3.40 -19.19 -7.51
N ASP A 330 2.93 -18.52 -6.45
CA ASP A 330 3.60 -18.38 -5.16
C ASP A 330 3.05 -19.38 -4.11
N GLU A 331 3.59 -19.31 -2.89
CA GLU A 331 3.23 -20.15 -1.75
C GLU A 331 1.74 -20.03 -1.39
N LEU A 332 1.15 -18.85 -1.58
CA LEU A 332 -0.30 -18.64 -1.41
C LEU A 332 -1.10 -19.41 -2.48
N GLY A 333 -0.57 -19.51 -3.69
CA GLY A 333 -1.12 -20.36 -4.74
C GLY A 333 -1.09 -21.84 -4.36
N VAL A 334 0.00 -22.33 -3.77
CA VAL A 334 0.09 -23.70 -3.25
C VAL A 334 -0.96 -23.92 -2.16
N LEU A 335 -1.04 -23.00 -1.19
CA LEU A 335 -1.97 -23.11 -0.06
C LEU A 335 -3.45 -23.14 -0.50
N THR A 336 -3.84 -22.29 -1.45
CA THR A 336 -5.21 -22.27 -1.97
C THR A 336 -5.57 -23.54 -2.75
N ARG A 337 -4.62 -24.13 -3.47
CA ARG A 337 -4.81 -25.45 -4.13
C ARG A 337 -4.94 -26.58 -3.10
N SER A 338 -4.07 -26.61 -2.09
CA SER A 338 -4.14 -27.61 -1.01
C SER A 338 -5.44 -27.51 -0.23
N PHE A 339 -5.91 -26.28 0.07
CA PHE A 339 -7.20 -26.07 0.73
C PHE A 339 -8.37 -26.57 -0.14
N LYS A 340 -8.37 -26.27 -1.44
CA LYS A 340 -9.38 -26.79 -2.38
C LYS A 340 -9.39 -28.33 -2.40
N GLN A 341 -8.22 -28.96 -2.45
CA GLN A 341 -8.09 -30.41 -2.44
C GLN A 341 -8.67 -31.02 -1.16
N MET A 342 -8.32 -30.45 0.01
CA MET A 342 -8.87 -30.89 1.30
C MET A 342 -10.40 -30.74 1.35
N THR A 343 -10.97 -29.61 0.90
CA THR A 343 -12.43 -29.43 0.88
C THR A 343 -13.13 -30.39 -0.07
N SER A 344 -12.51 -30.71 -1.21
CA SER A 344 -13.04 -31.69 -2.15
C SER A 344 -13.08 -33.09 -1.55
N GLN A 345 -12.04 -33.49 -0.82
CA GLN A 345 -11.99 -34.78 -0.12
C GLN A 345 -13.04 -34.87 1.00
N LEU A 346 -13.27 -33.78 1.74
CA LEU A 346 -14.31 -33.72 2.76
C LEU A 346 -15.73 -33.81 2.18
N ASP A 347 -16.01 -33.11 1.08
CA ASP A 347 -17.30 -33.17 0.38
C ASP A 347 -17.58 -34.58 -0.18
N GLU A 348 -16.56 -35.22 -0.76
CA GLU A 348 -16.64 -36.60 -1.24
C GLU A 348 -16.89 -37.59 -0.09
N ALA A 349 -16.10 -37.52 0.98
CA ALA A 349 -16.26 -38.39 2.15
C ALA A 349 -17.65 -38.23 2.81
N ARG A 350 -18.19 -37.01 2.85
CA ARG A 350 -19.55 -36.76 3.35
C ARG A 350 -20.60 -37.43 2.46
N ARG A 351 -20.51 -37.28 1.15
CA ARG A 351 -21.45 -37.89 0.20
C ARG A 351 -21.43 -39.41 0.27
N ASP A 352 -20.24 -40.00 0.42
CA ASP A 352 -20.12 -41.45 0.56
C ASP A 352 -20.72 -41.94 1.88
N ASN A 353 -20.54 -41.20 2.98
CA ASN A 353 -21.20 -41.52 4.25
C ASN A 353 -22.73 -41.41 4.16
N GLU A 354 -23.25 -40.36 3.51
CA GLU A 354 -24.69 -40.18 3.28
C GLU A 354 -25.28 -41.32 2.42
N ARG A 355 -24.55 -41.79 1.39
CA ARG A 355 -24.94 -42.96 0.58
C ARG A 355 -24.97 -44.24 1.39
N GLN A 356 -23.91 -44.54 2.14
CA GLN A 356 -23.84 -45.74 2.98
C GLN A 356 -24.97 -45.79 4.01
N ARG A 357 -25.29 -44.63 4.60
CA ARG A 357 -26.40 -44.53 5.55
C ARG A 357 -27.75 -44.78 4.88
N ALA A 358 -27.98 -44.22 3.69
CA ALA A 358 -29.21 -44.47 2.92
C ALA A 358 -29.34 -45.95 2.51
N GLU A 359 -28.25 -46.59 2.10
CA GLU A 359 -28.22 -48.02 1.79
C GLU A 359 -28.55 -48.89 3.01
N LEU A 360 -27.99 -48.56 4.17
CA LEU A 360 -28.27 -49.26 5.43
C LEU A 360 -29.74 -49.11 5.85
N GLU A 361 -30.28 -47.89 5.76
CA GLU A 361 -31.69 -47.61 6.08
C GLU A 361 -32.64 -48.35 5.12
N ALA A 362 -32.34 -48.38 3.82
CA ALA A 362 -33.10 -49.13 2.83
C ALA A 362 -33.04 -50.65 3.07
N ALA A 363 -31.86 -51.19 3.39
CA ALA A 363 -31.69 -52.61 3.71
C ALA A 363 -32.46 -53.01 4.97
N ARG A 364 -32.45 -52.15 5.99
CA ARG A 364 -33.22 -52.36 7.23
C ARG A 364 -34.73 -52.35 6.96
N ALA A 365 -35.22 -51.35 6.23
CA ALA A 365 -36.64 -51.27 5.87
C ALA A 365 -37.11 -52.47 5.04
N TYR A 366 -36.25 -52.97 4.14
CA TYR A 366 -36.50 -54.18 3.37
C TYR A 366 -36.63 -55.43 4.26
N LEU A 367 -35.72 -55.61 5.22
CA LEU A 367 -35.79 -56.73 6.18
C LEU A 367 -37.03 -56.65 7.08
N GLU A 368 -37.36 -55.46 7.59
CA GLU A 368 -38.57 -55.24 8.38
C GLU A 368 -39.83 -55.56 7.57
N SER A 369 -39.88 -55.18 6.29
CA SER A 369 -41.00 -55.50 5.39
C SER A 369 -41.14 -56.99 5.06
N ILE A 370 -40.03 -57.73 4.97
CA ILE A 370 -40.07 -59.20 4.81
C ILE A 370 -40.64 -59.85 6.07
N LEU A 371 -40.13 -59.48 7.24
CA LEU A 371 -40.56 -60.07 8.50
C LEU A 371 -42.04 -59.79 8.81
N ALA A 372 -42.54 -58.60 8.46
CA ALA A 372 -43.94 -58.23 8.68
C ALA A 372 -44.93 -58.99 7.78
N ASN A 373 -44.52 -59.43 6.58
CA ASN A 373 -45.39 -60.13 5.63
C ASN A 373 -45.20 -61.65 5.61
N LEU A 374 -44.37 -62.22 6.50
CA LEU A 374 -44.33 -63.67 6.67
C LEU A 374 -45.66 -64.17 7.26
N SER A 375 -46.34 -65.07 6.55
CA SER A 375 -47.57 -65.71 7.02
C SER A 375 -47.35 -66.70 8.17
N ALA A 376 -46.11 -67.19 8.33
CA ALA A 376 -45.70 -68.04 9.44
C ALA A 376 -45.54 -67.21 10.72
N GLY A 377 -45.81 -67.82 11.87
CA GLY A 377 -45.50 -67.24 13.16
C GLY A 377 -44.03 -67.37 13.49
N VAL A 378 -43.39 -66.30 13.94
CA VAL A 378 -41.98 -66.26 14.31
C VAL A 378 -41.84 -65.74 15.73
N LEU A 379 -41.21 -66.52 16.59
CA LEU A 379 -40.82 -66.17 17.97
C LEU A 379 -39.31 -66.17 18.06
N VAL A 380 -38.75 -65.08 18.59
CA VAL A 380 -37.30 -64.94 18.80
C VAL A 380 -37.02 -64.85 20.29
N PHE A 381 -36.14 -65.73 20.78
CA PHE A 381 -35.69 -65.81 22.15
C PHE A 381 -34.23 -65.40 22.27
N ASP A 382 -33.86 -64.80 23.41
CA ASP A 382 -32.45 -64.51 23.71
C ASP A 382 -31.68 -65.75 24.23
N ARG A 383 -30.40 -65.57 24.57
CA ARG A 383 -29.55 -66.66 25.10
C ARG A 383 -30.02 -67.25 26.43
N ARG A 384 -30.85 -66.53 27.18
CA ARG A 384 -31.47 -67.00 28.44
C ARG A 384 -32.82 -67.66 28.18
N PHE A 385 -33.17 -67.86 26.91
CA PHE A 385 -34.42 -68.46 26.47
C PHE A 385 -35.66 -67.63 26.81
N VAL A 386 -35.50 -66.31 26.87
CA VAL A 386 -36.57 -65.35 27.14
C VAL A 386 -37.11 -64.79 25.84
N LEU A 387 -38.44 -64.69 25.69
CA LEU A 387 -39.09 -64.19 24.48
C LEU A 387 -38.80 -62.69 24.28
N ARG A 388 -38.29 -62.32 23.10
CA ARG A 388 -37.90 -60.93 22.75
C ARG A 388 -38.75 -60.32 21.67
N THR A 389 -39.01 -61.08 20.61
CA THR A 389 -39.69 -60.58 19.42
C THR A 389 -40.71 -61.59 18.94
N VAL A 390 -41.85 -61.08 18.48
CA VAL A 390 -42.95 -61.83 17.90
C VAL A 390 -43.33 -61.11 16.61
N ASN A 391 -43.53 -61.82 15.51
CA ASN A 391 -44.04 -61.22 14.27
C ASN A 391 -45.58 -61.19 14.22
N GLU A 392 -46.15 -60.42 13.30
CA GLU A 392 -47.62 -60.34 13.08
C GLU A 392 -48.25 -61.70 12.76
N GLY A 393 -47.53 -62.58 12.05
CA GLY A 393 -47.97 -63.94 11.76
C GLY A 393 -48.25 -64.75 13.02
N ALA A 394 -47.42 -64.61 14.06
CA ALA A 394 -47.59 -65.32 15.32
C ALA A 394 -48.80 -64.81 16.11
N LEU A 395 -49.03 -63.49 16.13
CA LEU A 395 -50.22 -62.88 16.73
C LEU A 395 -51.50 -63.39 16.04
N THR A 396 -51.47 -63.47 14.71
CA THR A 396 -52.62 -63.89 13.90
C THR A 396 -52.92 -65.38 14.03
N ILE A 397 -51.90 -66.25 13.96
CA ILE A 397 -52.07 -67.71 14.02
C ILE A 397 -52.54 -68.15 15.41
N LEU A 398 -51.91 -67.63 16.47
CA LEU A 398 -52.22 -68.03 17.85
C LEU A 398 -53.37 -67.24 18.46
N ALA A 399 -53.82 -66.16 17.80
CA ALA A 399 -54.86 -65.25 18.28
C ALA A 399 -54.58 -64.73 19.71
N ASP A 400 -53.31 -64.44 20.01
CA ASP A 400 -52.83 -63.89 21.28
C ASP A 400 -52.03 -62.61 20.99
N ASP A 401 -52.15 -61.61 21.86
CA ASP A 401 -51.39 -60.36 21.75
C ASP A 401 -49.97 -60.48 22.30
N PHE A 402 -49.64 -61.61 22.93
CA PHE A 402 -48.38 -61.87 23.63
C PHE A 402 -48.03 -60.81 24.69
N ALA A 403 -49.01 -59.98 25.08
CA ALA A 403 -48.83 -58.95 26.10
C ALA A 403 -48.67 -59.63 27.47
N GLY A 404 -47.52 -59.41 28.11
CA GLY A 404 -47.15 -60.10 29.36
C GLY A 404 -46.44 -61.43 29.18
N LEU A 405 -46.26 -61.93 27.94
CA LEU A 405 -45.37 -63.06 27.62
C LEU A 405 -44.00 -62.60 27.10
N LEU A 406 -43.94 -61.41 26.51
CA LEU A 406 -42.70 -60.75 26.12
C LEU A 406 -41.84 -60.45 27.36
N GLY A 407 -40.59 -60.92 27.35
CA GLY A 407 -39.66 -60.76 28.48
C GLY A 407 -39.69 -61.90 29.50
N GLU A 408 -40.54 -62.92 29.30
CA GLU A 408 -40.62 -64.10 30.16
C GLU A 408 -40.14 -65.37 29.43
N ALA A 409 -39.75 -66.39 30.21
CA ALA A 409 -39.39 -67.70 29.68
C ALA A 409 -40.66 -68.53 29.36
N PRO A 410 -40.62 -69.43 28.34
CA PRO A 410 -41.76 -70.27 27.96
C PRO A 410 -42.42 -71.06 29.09
N GLU A 411 -41.65 -71.47 30.09
CA GLU A 411 -42.10 -72.22 31.26
C GLU A 411 -42.97 -71.37 32.21
N ASP A 412 -42.74 -70.06 32.22
CA ASP A 412 -43.43 -69.11 33.10
C ASP A 412 -44.64 -68.44 32.42
N TRP A 413 -45.00 -68.89 31.21
CA TRP A 413 -46.07 -68.29 30.45
C TRP A 413 -47.45 -68.52 31.11
N PRO A 414 -48.22 -67.47 31.44
CA PRO A 414 -49.53 -67.61 32.07
C PRO A 414 -50.62 -68.12 31.11
N ARG A 415 -50.34 -68.04 29.80
CA ARG A 415 -51.20 -68.47 28.68
C ARG A 415 -50.31 -69.17 27.65
N GLN A 416 -50.87 -69.96 26.73
CA GLN A 416 -50.09 -70.71 25.72
C GLN A 416 -49.06 -71.70 26.33
N GLN A 417 -49.33 -72.26 27.52
CA GLN A 417 -48.43 -73.20 28.21
C GLN A 417 -48.04 -74.40 27.36
N ALA A 418 -49.01 -75.02 26.68
CA ALA A 418 -48.77 -76.16 25.79
C ALA A 418 -47.77 -75.83 24.66
N LEU A 419 -47.79 -74.60 24.14
CA LEU A 419 -46.83 -74.14 23.14
C LEU A 419 -45.45 -73.90 23.78
N GLY A 420 -45.42 -73.27 24.96
CA GLY A 420 -44.18 -73.01 25.69
C GLY A 420 -43.44 -74.28 26.09
N ASP A 421 -44.17 -75.26 26.63
CA ASP A 421 -43.65 -76.57 27.02
C ASP A 421 -43.10 -77.34 25.82
N ALA A 422 -43.82 -77.32 24.68
CA ALA A 422 -43.37 -77.98 23.46
C ALA A 422 -42.08 -77.34 22.91
N ILE A 423 -41.99 -76.01 22.87
CA ILE A 423 -40.77 -75.31 22.44
C ILE A 423 -39.60 -75.66 23.36
N ARG A 424 -39.83 -75.67 24.68
CA ARG A 424 -38.78 -75.96 25.67
C ARG A 424 -38.29 -77.40 25.55
N GLY A 425 -39.21 -78.36 25.44
CA GLY A 425 -38.94 -79.78 25.26
C GLY A 425 -38.14 -80.05 23.99
N ALA A 426 -38.58 -79.51 22.86
CA ALA A 426 -37.94 -79.73 21.56
C ALA A 426 -36.48 -79.25 21.52
N PHE A 427 -36.18 -78.07 22.09
CA PHE A 427 -34.80 -77.59 22.23
C PHE A 427 -33.97 -78.33 23.30
N GLY A 428 -34.61 -78.98 24.27
CA GLY A 428 -33.95 -79.83 25.26
C GLY A 428 -33.53 -81.19 24.70
N GLU A 429 -34.33 -81.76 23.80
CA GLU A 429 -34.05 -83.04 23.16
C GLU A 429 -33.04 -82.93 22.00
N HIS A 430 -33.09 -81.82 21.24
CA HIS A 430 -32.33 -81.64 20.00
C HIS A 430 -31.17 -80.64 20.15
N GLU A 431 -30.30 -80.90 21.15
CA GLU A 431 -29.31 -79.99 21.76
C GLU A 431 -28.53 -79.03 20.83
N HIS A 432 -28.35 -79.29 19.52
CA HIS A 432 -27.60 -78.41 18.61
C HIS A 432 -28.06 -78.44 17.13
N SER A 433 -29.26 -78.92 16.79
CA SER A 433 -29.72 -79.04 15.40
C SER A 433 -31.07 -78.37 15.16
N GLU A 434 -31.30 -77.94 13.91
CA GLU A 434 -32.64 -77.58 13.45
C GLU A 434 -33.59 -78.74 13.74
N TRP A 435 -34.69 -78.45 14.44
CA TRP A 435 -35.69 -79.44 14.78
C TRP A 435 -37.04 -79.06 14.17
N GLN A 436 -37.89 -80.06 13.95
CA GLN A 436 -39.24 -79.86 13.46
C GLN A 436 -40.19 -80.78 14.20
N GLU A 437 -41.22 -80.22 14.83
CA GLU A 437 -42.23 -80.97 15.58
C GLU A 437 -43.63 -80.49 15.24
N GLN A 438 -44.58 -81.42 15.28
CA GLN A 438 -45.98 -81.11 15.10
C GLN A 438 -46.67 -81.16 16.46
N ILE A 439 -47.34 -80.08 16.83
CA ILE A 439 -48.10 -80.00 18.08
C ILE A 439 -49.57 -79.75 17.76
N GLU A 440 -50.41 -80.23 18.67
CA GLU A 440 -51.86 -80.06 18.60
C GLU A 440 -52.27 -79.19 19.80
N LEU A 441 -52.79 -78.00 19.51
CA LEU A 441 -53.28 -77.06 20.49
C LEU A 441 -54.80 -77.14 20.57
N ASP A 442 -55.32 -77.38 21.77
CA ASP A 442 -56.75 -77.39 22.00
C ASP A 442 -57.35 -75.99 21.88
N ARG A 443 -58.37 -75.84 21.04
CA ARG A 443 -59.09 -74.58 20.85
C ARG A 443 -60.44 -74.62 21.56
N ILE A 444 -60.73 -73.60 22.35
CA ILE A 444 -62.01 -73.48 23.06
C ILE A 444 -63.16 -73.40 22.03
N GLY A 445 -63.97 -74.46 21.97
CA GLY A 445 -65.16 -74.52 21.11
C GLY A 445 -64.92 -74.83 19.62
N GLY A 446 -63.76 -75.39 19.25
CA GLY A 446 -63.44 -75.72 17.85
C GLY A 446 -62.64 -77.01 17.66
N LEU A 447 -62.31 -77.33 16.40
CA LEU A 447 -61.32 -78.36 16.08
C LEU A 447 -59.95 -77.96 16.64
N PRO A 448 -59.13 -78.92 17.10
CA PRO A 448 -57.78 -78.65 17.57
C PRO A 448 -56.94 -78.03 16.45
N GLN A 449 -56.15 -77.03 16.81
CA GLN A 449 -55.25 -76.33 15.89
C GLN A 449 -53.93 -77.09 15.83
N ILE A 450 -53.52 -77.49 14.63
CA ILE A 450 -52.28 -78.23 14.44
C ILE A 450 -51.21 -77.27 13.92
N LEU A 451 -50.15 -77.11 14.69
CA LEU A 451 -49.01 -76.28 14.33
C LEU A 451 -47.80 -77.14 14.00
N LEU A 452 -47.10 -76.77 12.92
CA LEU A 452 -45.80 -77.32 12.60
C LEU A 452 -44.73 -76.34 13.05
N LEU A 453 -44.02 -76.67 14.12
CA LEU A 453 -42.95 -75.85 14.69
C LEU A 453 -41.61 -76.26 14.08
N ARG A 454 -40.76 -75.26 13.88
CA ARG A 454 -39.36 -75.41 13.51
C ARG A 454 -38.52 -74.51 14.38
N GLY A 455 -37.57 -75.07 15.11
CA GLY A 455 -36.65 -74.29 15.93
C GLY A 455 -35.22 -74.40 15.44
N THR A 456 -34.49 -73.29 15.53
CA THR A 456 -33.05 -73.24 15.26
C THR A 456 -32.34 -72.31 16.25
N GLN A 457 -31.09 -72.61 16.56
CA GLN A 457 -30.25 -71.78 17.40
C GLN A 457 -29.46 -70.78 16.54
N LEU A 458 -29.51 -69.50 16.88
CA LEU A 458 -28.75 -68.47 16.17
C LEU A 458 -27.26 -68.53 16.54
N PRO A 459 -26.34 -68.40 15.56
CA PRO A 459 -24.91 -68.37 15.83
C PRO A 459 -24.52 -67.25 16.80
N SER A 460 -23.53 -67.50 17.64
CA SER A 460 -23.02 -66.54 18.65
C SER A 460 -22.56 -65.20 18.07
N SER A 461 -22.22 -65.14 16.77
CA SER A 461 -21.86 -63.92 16.03
C SER A 461 -23.04 -62.98 15.77
N SER A 462 -24.27 -63.50 15.76
CA SER A 462 -25.52 -62.76 15.52
C SER A 462 -26.28 -62.51 16.82
N HIS A 463 -25.56 -62.09 17.86
CA HIS A 463 -26.04 -61.93 19.25
C HIS A 463 -26.48 -63.24 19.95
N GLY A 464 -26.59 -64.37 19.24
CA GLY A 464 -27.01 -65.67 19.79
C GLY A 464 -28.47 -65.67 20.26
N GLY A 465 -29.02 -66.85 20.54
CA GLY A 465 -30.43 -67.01 20.93
C GLY A 465 -31.10 -68.11 20.13
N TYR A 466 -32.43 -68.11 20.10
CA TYR A 466 -33.23 -69.17 19.50
C TYR A 466 -34.36 -68.57 18.68
N VAL A 467 -34.65 -69.15 17.51
CA VAL A 467 -35.78 -68.74 16.66
C VAL A 467 -36.68 -69.94 16.49
N VAL A 468 -37.97 -69.73 16.73
CA VAL A 468 -39.03 -70.69 16.43
C VAL A 468 -39.91 -70.11 15.35
N VAL A 469 -40.07 -70.84 14.27
CA VAL A 469 -41.03 -70.55 13.20
C VAL A 469 -42.13 -71.60 13.26
N PHE A 470 -43.38 -71.21 13.16
CA PHE A 470 -44.50 -72.14 13.16
C PHE A 470 -45.57 -71.78 12.12
N ASP A 471 -46.13 -72.81 11.50
CA ASP A 471 -47.21 -72.68 10.51
C ASP A 471 -48.47 -73.41 11.00
N ASP A 472 -49.65 -72.81 10.75
CA ASP A 472 -50.94 -73.49 10.96
C ASP A 472 -51.23 -74.44 9.80
N VAL A 473 -51.01 -75.73 10.04
CA VAL A 473 -51.24 -76.80 9.08
C VAL A 473 -52.59 -77.49 9.27
N THR A 474 -53.48 -76.96 10.12
CA THR A 474 -54.79 -77.56 10.43
C THR A 474 -55.59 -77.83 9.15
N ARG A 475 -55.65 -76.84 8.24
CA ARG A 475 -56.38 -76.98 6.96
C ARG A 475 -55.72 -77.97 6.01
N LEU A 476 -54.39 -77.99 5.97
CA LEU A 476 -53.62 -78.90 5.12
C LEU A 476 -53.83 -80.35 5.58
N ILE A 477 -53.71 -80.60 6.88
CA ILE A 477 -53.91 -81.92 7.48
C ILE A 477 -55.37 -82.35 7.38
N ALA A 478 -56.33 -81.45 7.59
CA ALA A 478 -57.75 -81.76 7.38
C ALA A 478 -58.04 -82.13 5.92
N ALA A 479 -57.45 -81.42 4.96
CA ALA A 479 -57.57 -81.73 3.54
C ALA A 479 -56.91 -83.07 3.19
N GLN A 480 -55.70 -83.37 3.70
CA GLN A 480 -55.06 -84.67 3.53
C GLN A 480 -55.89 -85.79 4.14
N ARG A 481 -56.41 -85.62 5.35
CA ARG A 481 -57.31 -86.58 6.01
C ARG A 481 -58.58 -86.79 5.18
N SER A 482 -59.19 -85.73 4.67
CA SER A 482 -60.40 -85.83 3.82
C SER A 482 -60.12 -86.50 2.48
N ALA A 483 -58.97 -86.26 1.86
CA ALA A 483 -58.56 -86.91 0.62
C ALA A 483 -58.29 -88.40 0.85
N ALA A 484 -57.56 -88.74 1.92
CA ALA A 484 -57.32 -90.12 2.33
C ALA A 484 -58.63 -90.84 2.68
N TRP A 485 -59.56 -90.19 3.38
CA TRP A 485 -60.90 -90.72 3.65
C TRP A 485 -61.73 -90.87 2.39
N GLY A 486 -61.63 -89.95 1.44
CA GLY A 486 -62.29 -90.06 0.13
C GLY A 486 -61.78 -91.27 -0.66
N GLU A 487 -60.48 -91.55 -0.59
CA GLU A 487 -59.88 -92.71 -1.23
C GLU A 487 -60.27 -94.03 -0.53
N VAL A 488 -60.26 -94.05 0.80
CA VAL A 488 -60.74 -95.19 1.61
C VAL A 488 -62.23 -95.44 1.38
N ALA A 489 -63.07 -94.40 1.37
CA ALA A 489 -64.50 -94.50 1.08
C ALA A 489 -64.75 -94.99 -0.35
N ARG A 490 -63.95 -94.56 -1.32
CA ARG A 490 -64.00 -95.08 -2.71
C ARG A 490 -63.64 -96.57 -2.76
N ARG A 491 -62.66 -97.02 -1.96
CA ARG A 491 -62.27 -98.43 -1.82
C ARG A 491 -63.37 -99.26 -1.15
N LEU A 492 -63.94 -98.78 -0.05
CA LEU A 492 -65.05 -99.42 0.67
C LEU A 492 -66.33 -99.49 -0.18
N ALA A 493 -66.65 -98.45 -0.94
CA ALA A 493 -67.78 -98.44 -1.86
C ALA A 493 -67.62 -99.45 -3.00
N HIS A 494 -66.38 -99.71 -3.43
CA HIS A 494 -66.06 -100.77 -4.39
C HIS A 494 -66.28 -102.17 -3.82
N GLU A 495 -66.01 -102.40 -2.53
CA GLU A 495 -66.23 -103.69 -1.88
C GLU A 495 -67.70 -103.92 -1.50
N ILE A 496 -68.43 -102.88 -1.08
CA ILE A 496 -69.86 -102.98 -0.71
C ILE A 496 -70.76 -103.14 -1.96
N LYS A 497 -70.38 -102.60 -3.12
CA LYS A 497 -71.09 -102.84 -4.39
C LYS A 497 -70.97 -104.27 -4.93
N ASN A 498 -70.16 -105.13 -4.30
CA ASN A 498 -70.11 -106.56 -4.57
C ASN A 498 -70.59 -107.38 -3.35
N PRO A 499 -71.87 -107.33 -2.96
CA PRO A 499 -72.40 -108.29 -2.01
C PRO A 499 -72.54 -109.65 -2.74
N LEU A 500 -71.78 -110.64 -2.26
CA LEU A 500 -71.74 -112.08 -2.59
C LEU A 500 -73.03 -112.67 -3.23
N THR A 501 -72.97 -113.67 -4.13
CA THR A 501 -72.82 -115.14 -3.84
C THR A 501 -73.04 -115.97 -5.15
N PRO A 502 -72.97 -117.33 -5.21
CA PRO A 502 -72.13 -118.35 -4.53
C PRO A 502 -71.67 -119.56 -5.43
N ILE A 503 -70.84 -120.49 -4.88
CA ILE A 503 -70.84 -121.99 -5.01
C ILE A 503 -70.78 -122.61 -6.45
N GLN A 504 -69.93 -123.60 -6.82
CA GLN A 504 -69.91 -125.00 -6.34
C GLN A 504 -68.75 -125.82 -6.98
N LEU A 505 -68.34 -126.85 -6.22
CA LEU A 505 -67.46 -128.01 -6.49
C LEU A 505 -65.96 -127.84 -6.28
#